data_AF-A0A7C2BR29-F1
#
_entry.id   AF-A0A7C2BR29-F1
#
_cell.length_a   1.000
_cell.length_b   1.000
_cell.length_c   1.000
_cell.angle_alpha   90.00
_cell.angle_beta   90.00
_cell.angle_gamma   90.00
#
_symmetry.space_group_name_H-M   'P 1'
#
loop_
_entity.id
_entity.type
_entity.pdbx_description
1 polymer ?
#
loop_
_entity_poly.entity_id
_entity_poly.type
_entity_poly.pdbx_seq_one_letter_code
_entity_poly.pdbx_strand_id
1 'polypeptide(L)'
;MSRLHVKYRLFLFAAVVLAVSSVYSQAAQADDPLPSWNDVSSKKSIVEFVETVTTKGGPYFVPPAERIAVFDNDGTLWSEQPMYFQLFFVMDRVKAMAAEHPEWKQKQPFKAVLEGDIEAVMAGGKHALLELAMATHAGNTTEEFSQIVKDWLATARHPKTGRPYTEMVYQPMLELLAYLRANGFKTYITSGGGIEFMRPWTEKVYGIPPEQVIGSSIKTKFELRDGTPVLVRLPELNFLDDKAGKPVAINQHIGRRPIAAFGNSDGDLQMLQWTAAGQGLRFCLYVHHTDAEREWAYDRNSDIGKLDKGLDQAHKRGWTV
;
A
#
# COMPACT_ATOMS: atom_id res chain seq x y z
N MET A 1 -23.58 -6.29 -75.77
CA MET A 1 -23.92 -6.37 -74.32
C MET A 1 -22.71 -6.40 -73.36
N SER A 2 -21.47 -6.09 -73.79
CA SER A 2 -20.26 -6.53 -73.07
C SER A 2 -19.46 -5.50 -72.24
N ARG A 3 -19.67 -4.18 -72.36
CA ARG A 3 -18.80 -3.16 -71.70
C ARG A 3 -19.37 -2.48 -70.44
N LEU A 4 -20.69 -2.48 -70.22
CA LEU A 4 -21.30 -1.75 -69.08
C LEU A 4 -21.23 -2.54 -67.76
N HIS A 5 -21.53 -3.84 -67.79
CA HIS A 5 -21.54 -4.72 -66.62
C HIS A 5 -20.17 -4.87 -65.92
N VAL A 6 -19.07 -4.71 -66.65
CA VAL A 6 -17.70 -4.80 -66.09
C VAL A 6 -17.41 -3.63 -65.15
N LYS A 7 -17.87 -2.41 -65.48
CA LYS A 7 -17.65 -1.22 -64.65
C LYS A 7 -18.37 -1.34 -63.29
N TYR A 8 -19.61 -1.78 -63.29
CA TYR A 8 -20.38 -2.00 -62.04
C TYR A 8 -19.75 -3.07 -61.14
N ARG A 9 -19.21 -4.16 -61.71
CA ARG A 9 -18.51 -5.18 -60.92
C ARG A 9 -17.21 -4.66 -60.29
N LEU A 10 -16.43 -3.83 -60.99
CA LEU A 10 -15.26 -3.18 -60.39
C LEU A 10 -15.64 -2.22 -59.25
N PHE A 11 -16.70 -1.43 -59.41
CA PHE A 11 -17.15 -0.49 -58.37
C PHE A 11 -17.65 -1.20 -57.11
N LEU A 12 -18.40 -2.31 -57.23
CA LEU A 12 -18.77 -3.11 -56.05
C LEU A 12 -17.55 -3.72 -55.37
N PHE A 13 -16.56 -4.23 -56.12
CA PHE A 13 -15.36 -4.82 -55.53
C PHE A 13 -14.52 -3.78 -54.77
N ALA A 14 -14.35 -2.58 -55.34
CA ALA A 14 -13.66 -1.48 -54.67
C ALA A 14 -14.38 -1.03 -53.39
N ALA A 15 -15.72 -0.92 -53.41
CA ALA A 15 -16.52 -0.57 -52.25
C ALA A 15 -16.42 -1.62 -51.13
N VAL A 16 -16.44 -2.91 -51.46
CA VAL A 16 -16.27 -4.01 -50.47
C VAL A 16 -14.86 -4.02 -49.88
N VAL A 17 -13.81 -3.80 -50.70
CA VAL A 17 -12.43 -3.72 -50.18
C VAL A 17 -12.25 -2.54 -49.22
N LEU A 18 -12.80 -1.37 -49.53
CA LEU A 18 -12.80 -0.20 -48.65
C LEU A 18 -13.61 -0.41 -47.36
N ALA A 19 -14.76 -1.09 -47.44
CA ALA A 19 -15.54 -1.44 -46.26
C ALA A 19 -14.80 -2.42 -45.34
N VAL A 20 -14.14 -3.45 -45.90
CA VAL A 20 -13.37 -4.43 -45.13
C VAL A 20 -12.12 -3.80 -44.51
N SER A 21 -11.38 -2.94 -45.22
CA SER A 21 -10.20 -2.28 -44.64
C SER A 21 -10.56 -1.31 -43.51
N SER A 22 -11.74 -0.69 -43.53
CA SER A 22 -12.20 0.17 -42.43
C SER A 22 -12.54 -0.57 -41.13
N VAL A 23 -12.76 -1.89 -41.16
CA VAL A 23 -12.99 -2.70 -39.95
C VAL A 23 -11.67 -3.12 -39.28
N TYR A 24 -10.57 -3.23 -40.03
CA TYR A 24 -9.26 -3.64 -39.50
C TYR A 24 -8.45 -2.50 -38.86
N SER A 25 -8.93 -1.24 -38.92
CA SER A 25 -8.28 -0.10 -38.26
C SER A 25 -8.82 0.22 -36.87
N GLN A 26 -9.78 -0.54 -36.34
CA GLN A 26 -9.92 -0.70 -34.89
C GLN A 26 -8.86 -1.69 -34.37
N ALA A 27 -7.59 -1.31 -34.54
CA ALA A 27 -6.60 -1.72 -33.56
C ALA A 27 -7.06 -1.13 -32.24
N ALA A 28 -7.41 -1.98 -31.27
CA ALA A 28 -7.79 -1.51 -29.96
C ALA A 28 -6.63 -0.69 -29.40
N GLN A 29 -6.87 0.60 -29.14
CA GLN A 29 -6.11 1.27 -28.09
C GLN A 29 -6.40 0.45 -26.84
N ALA A 30 -5.40 -0.29 -26.37
CA ALA A 30 -5.44 -0.80 -25.01
C ALA A 30 -5.59 0.44 -24.12
N ASP A 31 -6.63 0.47 -23.29
CA ASP A 31 -6.79 1.52 -22.30
C ASP A 31 -5.49 1.64 -21.52
N ASP A 32 -4.99 2.87 -21.36
CA ASP A 32 -3.71 3.12 -20.68
C ASP A 32 -3.77 2.44 -19.30
N PRO A 33 -2.88 1.47 -19.00
CA PRO A 33 -2.96 0.72 -17.75
C PRO A 33 -2.65 1.58 -16.51
N LEU A 34 -2.06 2.76 -16.71
CA LEU A 34 -1.54 3.65 -15.67
C LEU A 34 -1.86 5.12 -16.02
N PRO A 35 -3.15 5.49 -16.17
CA PRO A 35 -3.55 6.77 -16.77
C PRO A 35 -3.24 8.00 -15.91
N SER A 36 -3.08 7.86 -14.59
CA SER A 36 -2.60 8.93 -13.70
C SER A 36 -1.06 8.98 -13.58
N TRP A 37 -0.33 8.11 -14.28
CA TRP A 37 1.12 8.21 -14.44
C TRP A 37 1.47 8.96 -15.73
N ASN A 38 2.33 9.96 -15.62
CA ASN A 38 2.91 10.64 -16.79
C ASN A 38 3.84 9.70 -17.58
N ASP A 39 4.02 9.93 -18.88
CA ASP A 39 4.84 9.10 -19.78
C ASP A 39 6.38 9.28 -19.61
N VAL A 40 6.82 9.34 -18.36
CA VAL A 40 8.22 9.48 -17.94
C VAL A 40 8.88 8.11 -17.69
N SER A 41 10.10 8.10 -17.18
CA SER A 41 10.89 6.89 -16.90
C SER A 41 10.21 5.90 -15.95
N SER A 42 9.53 6.36 -14.91
CA SER A 42 8.92 5.49 -13.89
C SER A 42 7.73 4.69 -14.42
N LYS A 43 6.81 5.30 -15.18
CA LYS A 43 5.72 4.58 -15.87
C LYS A 43 6.28 3.51 -16.83
N LYS A 44 7.33 3.88 -17.59
CA LYS A 44 7.98 2.99 -18.56
C LYS A 44 8.67 1.82 -17.90
N SER A 45 9.41 2.03 -16.81
CA SER A 45 10.09 0.94 -16.08
C SER A 45 9.10 -0.03 -15.42
N ILE A 46 7.94 0.46 -14.94
CA ILE A 46 6.84 -0.39 -14.43
C ILE A 46 6.28 -1.28 -15.55
N VAL A 47 5.90 -0.69 -16.69
CA VAL A 47 5.29 -1.44 -17.81
C VAL A 47 6.28 -2.44 -18.40
N GLU A 48 7.51 -2.01 -18.71
CA GLU A 48 8.57 -2.86 -19.25
C GLU A 48 8.88 -4.06 -18.32
N PHE A 49 8.94 -3.83 -17.01
CA PHE A 49 9.12 -4.91 -16.04
C PHE A 49 7.96 -5.92 -16.08
N VAL A 50 6.71 -5.44 -16.04
CA VAL A 50 5.52 -6.29 -16.01
C VAL A 50 5.40 -7.09 -17.31
N GLU A 51 5.55 -6.47 -18.49
CA GLU A 51 5.55 -7.16 -19.78
C GLU A 51 6.67 -8.22 -19.84
N THR A 52 7.88 -7.87 -19.38
CA THR A 52 9.05 -8.76 -19.43
C THR A 52 8.88 -10.00 -18.54
N VAL A 53 8.33 -9.87 -17.33
CA VAL A 53 8.12 -11.05 -16.44
C VAL A 53 6.83 -11.81 -16.73
N THR A 54 5.91 -11.25 -17.52
CA THR A 54 4.65 -11.91 -17.90
C THR A 54 4.69 -12.60 -19.26
N THR A 55 5.57 -12.19 -20.17
CA THR A 55 5.73 -12.74 -21.53
C THR A 55 6.15 -14.21 -21.51
N LYS A 56 5.21 -15.10 -21.86
CA LYS A 56 5.41 -16.56 -21.86
C LYS A 56 6.54 -16.96 -22.82
N GLY A 57 7.50 -17.73 -22.30
CA GLY A 57 8.67 -18.18 -23.07
C GLY A 57 9.82 -17.16 -23.14
N GLY A 58 9.66 -15.95 -22.60
CA GLY A 58 10.75 -15.00 -22.44
C GLY A 58 11.77 -15.46 -21.36
N PRO A 59 13.04 -15.02 -21.44
CA PRO A 59 14.10 -15.47 -20.52
C PRO A 59 13.91 -15.02 -19.06
N TYR A 60 12.99 -14.07 -18.82
CA TYR A 60 12.65 -13.56 -17.49
C TYR A 60 11.21 -13.91 -17.06
N PHE A 61 10.54 -14.81 -17.77
CA PHE A 61 9.17 -15.21 -17.46
C PHE A 61 9.04 -15.79 -16.04
N VAL A 62 8.18 -15.17 -15.22
CA VAL A 62 7.81 -15.67 -13.89
C VAL A 62 6.41 -16.28 -13.96
N PRO A 63 6.17 -17.51 -13.47
CA PRO A 63 4.83 -18.09 -13.44
C PRO A 63 3.93 -17.32 -12.46
N PRO A 64 2.61 -17.19 -12.70
CA PRO A 64 1.71 -16.37 -11.84
C PRO A 64 1.75 -16.70 -10.35
N ALA A 65 2.02 -17.96 -9.97
CA ALA A 65 2.16 -18.36 -8.56
C ALA A 65 3.33 -17.68 -7.82
N GLU A 66 4.30 -17.12 -8.56
CA GLU A 66 5.54 -16.50 -8.06
C GLU A 66 5.61 -14.98 -8.29
N ARG A 67 4.59 -14.40 -8.92
CA ARG A 67 4.47 -12.95 -9.14
C ARG A 67 4.03 -12.24 -7.87
N ILE A 68 4.91 -12.19 -6.88
CA ILE A 68 4.68 -11.50 -5.60
C ILE A 68 5.19 -10.06 -5.69
N ALA A 69 4.30 -9.10 -5.42
CA ALA A 69 4.62 -7.69 -5.22
C ALA A 69 4.28 -7.27 -3.78
N VAL A 70 5.16 -6.48 -3.14
CA VAL A 70 4.98 -5.98 -1.76
C VAL A 70 5.03 -4.45 -1.72
N PHE A 71 4.20 -3.84 -0.89
CA PHE A 71 4.02 -2.40 -0.73
C PHE A 71 4.04 -2.02 0.75
N ASP A 72 4.67 -0.90 1.15
CA ASP A 72 4.22 -0.22 2.38
C ASP A 72 2.82 0.40 2.15
N ASN A 73 2.13 0.77 3.23
CA ASN A 73 0.85 1.47 3.21
C ASN A 73 1.04 2.97 3.45
N ASP A 74 1.55 3.33 4.64
CA ASP A 74 1.88 4.70 5.00
C ASP A 74 2.95 5.26 4.04
N GLY A 75 2.73 6.46 3.51
CA GLY A 75 3.58 7.14 2.54
C GLY A 75 3.71 6.48 1.17
N THR A 76 3.16 5.28 0.96
CA THR A 76 3.34 4.49 -0.28
C THR A 76 2.03 4.18 -1.01
N LEU A 77 0.94 3.93 -0.28
CA LEU A 77 -0.41 3.78 -0.86
C LEU A 77 -1.36 4.92 -0.46
N TRP A 78 -1.10 5.55 0.69
CA TRP A 78 -1.78 6.75 1.17
C TRP A 78 -0.81 7.75 1.79
N SER A 79 -1.29 8.98 2.04
CA SER A 79 -0.52 9.99 2.76
C SER A 79 -0.26 9.57 4.21
N GLU A 80 0.86 10.02 4.77
CA GLU A 80 1.26 9.80 6.17
C GLU A 80 1.50 11.11 6.94
N GLN A 81 1.37 12.26 6.28
CA GLN A 81 1.62 13.57 6.88
C GLN A 81 0.34 14.16 7.50
N PRO A 82 0.41 14.94 8.59
CA PRO A 82 1.61 15.31 9.36
C PRO A 82 2.10 14.20 10.32
N MET A 83 1.38 13.08 10.41
CA MET A 83 1.68 11.93 11.26
C MET A 83 0.85 10.71 10.82
N TYR A 84 1.43 9.50 10.92
CA TYR A 84 0.82 8.23 10.49
C TYR A 84 -0.65 8.11 10.93
N PHE A 85 -1.53 7.68 10.03
CA PHE A 85 -2.98 7.74 10.30
C PHE A 85 -3.45 6.81 11.44
N GLN A 86 -2.72 5.72 11.71
CA GLN A 86 -2.96 4.92 12.91
C GLN A 86 -2.68 5.71 14.21
N LEU A 87 -1.76 6.68 14.21
CA LEU A 87 -1.47 7.47 15.41
C LEU A 87 -2.61 8.46 15.73
N PHE A 88 -3.29 9.02 14.72
CA PHE A 88 -4.55 9.74 14.95
C PHE A 88 -5.61 8.83 15.60
N PHE A 89 -5.78 7.60 15.08
CA PHE A 89 -6.67 6.60 15.66
C PHE A 89 -6.30 6.26 17.12
N VAL A 90 -5.02 6.00 17.40
CA VAL A 90 -4.50 5.75 18.76
C VAL A 90 -4.82 6.91 19.70
N MET A 91 -4.61 8.15 19.26
CA MET A 91 -4.88 9.34 20.08
C MET A 91 -6.38 9.52 20.39
N ASP A 92 -7.25 9.29 19.40
CA ASP A 92 -8.69 9.37 19.62
C ASP A 92 -9.22 8.21 20.47
N ARG A 93 -8.60 7.02 20.38
CA ARG A 93 -8.85 5.90 21.30
C ARG A 93 -8.45 6.23 22.74
N VAL A 94 -7.32 6.91 22.96
CA VAL A 94 -6.94 7.40 24.31
C VAL A 94 -8.00 8.35 24.86
N LYS A 95 -8.46 9.33 24.07
CA LYS A 95 -9.51 10.27 24.47
C LYS A 95 -10.83 9.54 24.81
N ALA A 96 -11.21 8.56 24.00
CA ALA A 96 -12.43 7.77 24.20
C ALA A 96 -12.39 6.91 25.48
N MET A 97 -11.23 6.35 25.82
CA MET A 97 -11.05 5.50 27.02
C MET A 97 -10.71 6.31 28.30
N ALA A 98 -10.49 7.62 28.20
CA ALA A 98 -10.01 8.47 29.30
C ALA A 98 -10.93 8.58 30.52
N ALA A 99 -12.20 8.17 30.40
CA ALA A 99 -13.15 8.08 31.51
C ALA A 99 -12.89 6.85 32.40
N GLU A 100 -12.42 5.75 31.80
CA GLU A 100 -12.07 4.49 32.48
C GLU A 100 -10.65 4.53 33.08
N HIS A 101 -9.80 5.41 32.54
CA HIS A 101 -8.38 5.58 32.91
C HIS A 101 -8.07 6.95 33.53
N PRO A 102 -8.47 7.23 34.78
CA PRO A 102 -8.20 8.51 35.45
C PRO A 102 -6.71 8.81 35.65
N GLU A 103 -5.85 7.77 35.69
CA GLU A 103 -4.40 7.90 35.84
C GLU A 103 -3.70 8.52 34.61
N TRP A 104 -4.30 8.39 33.42
CA TRP A 104 -3.77 8.96 32.18
C TRP A 104 -3.69 10.49 32.21
N LYS A 105 -4.46 11.14 33.09
CA LYS A 105 -4.40 12.61 33.30
C LYS A 105 -3.07 13.08 33.92
N GLN A 106 -2.27 12.17 34.48
CA GLN A 106 -0.95 12.48 35.04
C GLN A 106 0.18 11.62 34.45
N LYS A 107 -0.14 10.49 33.80
CA LYS A 107 0.84 9.60 33.18
C LYS A 107 1.14 10.02 31.72
N GLN A 108 2.38 10.39 31.43
CA GLN A 108 2.86 10.47 30.05
C GLN A 108 3.07 9.05 29.47
N PRO A 109 2.90 8.84 28.15
CA PRO A 109 2.53 9.82 27.11
C PRO A 109 1.04 10.16 27.00
N PHE A 110 0.17 9.46 27.74
CA PHE A 110 -1.29 9.64 27.66
C PHE A 110 -1.73 11.06 28.01
N LYS A 111 -1.10 11.69 28.99
CA LYS A 111 -1.38 13.07 29.41
C LYS A 111 -1.24 14.05 28.23
N ALA A 112 -0.15 14.01 27.48
CA ALA A 112 0.05 14.85 26.30
C ALA A 112 -1.05 14.67 25.24
N VAL A 113 -1.50 13.43 25.01
CA VAL A 113 -2.62 13.13 24.10
C VAL A 113 -3.96 13.74 24.58
N LEU A 114 -4.20 13.77 25.90
CA LEU A 114 -5.40 14.36 26.49
C LEU A 114 -5.35 15.89 26.54
N GLU A 115 -4.16 16.48 26.66
CA GLU A 115 -3.93 17.93 26.64
C GLU A 115 -3.79 18.48 25.20
N GLY A 116 -3.67 17.61 24.19
CA GLY A 116 -3.52 17.98 22.77
C GLY A 116 -2.09 18.33 22.33
N ASP A 117 -1.11 18.03 23.18
CA ASP A 117 0.32 18.31 22.95
C ASP A 117 0.95 17.25 22.03
N ILE A 118 0.76 17.44 20.72
CA ILE A 118 1.31 16.56 19.68
C ILE A 118 2.84 16.59 19.68
N GLU A 119 3.48 17.71 20.02
CA GLU A 119 4.94 17.82 20.06
C GLU A 119 5.52 16.94 21.16
N ALA A 120 4.95 16.93 22.37
CA ALA A 120 5.36 16.02 23.44
C ALA A 120 5.08 14.53 23.12
N VAL A 121 3.97 14.22 22.43
CA VAL A 121 3.68 12.85 21.95
C VAL A 121 4.76 12.38 20.97
N MET A 122 5.13 13.22 20.00
CA MET A 122 6.15 12.90 19.00
C MET A 122 7.56 12.84 19.60
N ALA A 123 7.89 13.73 20.54
CA ALA A 123 9.16 13.74 21.27
C ALA A 123 9.39 12.46 22.12
N GLY A 124 8.31 11.79 22.55
CA GLY A 124 8.38 10.48 23.21
C GLY A 124 8.84 9.33 22.29
N GLY A 125 8.85 9.55 20.97
CA GLY A 125 9.38 8.63 19.96
C GLY A 125 8.73 7.24 19.95
N LYS A 126 9.38 6.27 19.30
CA LYS A 126 8.82 4.92 19.08
C LYS A 126 8.36 4.19 20.35
N HIS A 127 8.94 4.49 21.52
CA HIS A 127 8.50 3.89 22.79
C HIS A 127 7.14 4.43 23.24
N ALA A 128 6.96 5.75 23.24
CA ALA A 128 5.67 6.36 23.57
C ALA A 128 4.57 5.94 22.61
N LEU A 129 4.85 5.92 21.30
CA LEU A 129 3.88 5.48 20.28
C LEU A 129 3.44 4.01 20.49
N LEU A 130 4.39 3.13 20.86
CA LEU A 130 4.09 1.74 21.17
C LEU A 130 3.26 1.59 22.46
N GLU A 131 3.55 2.37 23.51
CA GLU A 131 2.78 2.34 24.76
C GLU A 131 1.33 2.80 24.55
N LEU A 132 1.12 3.92 23.84
CA LEU A 132 -0.21 4.43 23.48
C LEU A 132 -1.00 3.39 22.66
N ALA A 133 -0.35 2.75 21.70
CA ALA A 133 -0.96 1.69 20.90
C ALA A 133 -1.33 0.48 21.78
N MET A 134 -0.37 -0.12 22.51
CA MET A 134 -0.62 -1.31 23.33
C MET A 134 -1.75 -1.10 24.34
N ALA A 135 -1.81 0.05 25.01
CA ALA A 135 -2.85 0.36 25.99
C ALA A 135 -4.25 0.56 25.37
N THR A 136 -4.35 1.07 24.15
CA THR A 136 -5.63 1.27 23.45
C THR A 136 -6.08 0.07 22.59
N HIS A 137 -5.18 -0.89 22.36
CA HIS A 137 -5.35 -1.98 21.40
C HIS A 137 -5.58 -3.36 22.00
N ALA A 138 -5.58 -3.51 23.34
CA ALA A 138 -5.70 -4.80 24.02
C ALA A 138 -7.06 -4.99 24.74
N GLY A 139 -7.34 -6.22 25.19
CA GLY A 139 -8.48 -6.63 26.02
C GLY A 139 -9.75 -7.00 25.24
N ASN A 140 -9.96 -6.37 24.09
CA ASN A 140 -11.05 -6.65 23.15
C ASN A 140 -10.79 -7.89 22.27
N THR A 141 -11.84 -8.40 21.62
CA THR A 141 -11.74 -9.43 20.57
C THR A 141 -11.29 -8.83 19.24
N THR A 142 -10.76 -9.65 18.33
CA THR A 142 -10.42 -9.24 16.97
C THR A 142 -11.61 -8.66 16.19
N GLU A 143 -12.83 -9.08 16.53
CA GLU A 143 -14.09 -8.66 15.90
C GLU A 143 -14.57 -7.30 16.43
N GLU A 144 -14.66 -7.16 17.76
CA GLU A 144 -14.91 -5.87 18.45
C GLU A 144 -13.92 -4.81 17.95
N PHE A 145 -12.65 -5.21 17.88
CA PHE A 145 -11.54 -4.38 17.50
C PHE A 145 -11.56 -3.97 16.02
N SER A 146 -11.97 -4.88 15.12
CA SER A 146 -12.22 -4.58 13.71
C SER A 146 -13.34 -3.56 13.53
N GLN A 147 -14.39 -3.63 14.35
CA GLN A 147 -15.52 -2.70 14.30
C GLN A 147 -15.10 -1.29 14.77
N ILE A 148 -14.38 -1.19 15.88
CA ILE A 148 -13.83 0.08 16.42
C ILE A 148 -13.02 0.85 15.35
N VAL A 149 -12.24 0.14 14.50
CA VAL A 149 -11.49 0.76 13.41
C VAL A 149 -12.41 1.27 12.29
N LYS A 150 -13.44 0.51 11.92
CA LYS A 150 -14.43 0.92 10.89
C LYS A 150 -15.24 2.15 11.33
N ASP A 151 -15.66 2.19 12.58
CA ASP A 151 -16.45 3.30 13.15
C ASP A 151 -15.64 4.60 13.20
N TRP A 152 -14.36 4.52 13.57
CA TRP A 152 -13.44 5.66 13.50
C TRP A 152 -13.24 6.10 12.04
N LEU A 153 -12.93 5.19 11.10
CA LEU A 153 -12.73 5.55 9.69
C LEU A 153 -13.98 6.16 9.01
N ALA A 154 -15.19 5.80 9.45
CA ALA A 154 -16.42 6.39 8.92
C ALA A 154 -16.54 7.90 9.26
N THR A 155 -16.10 8.30 10.46
CA THR A 155 -16.34 9.64 11.02
C THR A 155 -15.10 10.54 11.04
N ALA A 156 -13.92 9.97 11.27
CA ALA A 156 -12.67 10.72 11.40
C ALA A 156 -12.20 11.30 10.06
N ARG A 157 -11.59 12.48 10.10
CA ARG A 157 -11.11 13.24 8.94
C ARG A 157 -9.69 13.71 9.18
N HIS A 158 -8.91 13.78 8.10
CA HIS A 158 -7.54 14.26 8.16
C HIS A 158 -7.50 15.80 8.40
N PRO A 159 -6.79 16.30 9.43
CA PRO A 159 -7.00 17.67 9.94
C PRO A 159 -6.65 18.81 8.98
N LYS A 160 -5.68 18.65 8.07
CA LYS A 160 -5.31 19.70 7.09
C LYS A 160 -6.27 19.76 5.89
N THR A 161 -6.92 18.64 5.54
CA THR A 161 -7.65 18.48 4.26
C THR A 161 -9.14 18.22 4.41
N GLY A 162 -9.63 17.87 5.61
CA GLY A 162 -11.04 17.57 5.88
C GLY A 162 -11.58 16.29 5.25
N ARG A 163 -10.74 15.52 4.53
CA ARG A 163 -11.13 14.28 3.83
C ARG A 163 -11.10 13.07 4.77
N PRO A 164 -11.90 12.01 4.51
CA PRO A 164 -11.70 10.70 5.14
C PRO A 164 -10.28 10.18 4.90
N TYR A 165 -9.71 9.46 5.87
CA TYR A 165 -8.35 8.89 5.72
C TYR A 165 -8.27 7.87 4.57
N THR A 166 -9.32 7.09 4.34
CA THR A 166 -9.45 6.17 3.19
C THR A 166 -9.63 6.87 1.83
N GLU A 167 -9.76 8.20 1.80
CA GLU A 167 -9.76 9.02 0.60
C GLU A 167 -8.42 9.72 0.33
N MET A 168 -7.49 9.72 1.31
CA MET A 168 -6.14 10.29 1.20
C MET A 168 -5.16 9.32 0.49
N VAL A 169 -5.68 8.50 -0.41
CA VAL A 169 -4.98 7.44 -1.14
C VAL A 169 -4.42 7.94 -2.47
N TYR A 170 -3.33 7.36 -2.94
CA TYR A 170 -2.69 7.76 -4.19
C TYR A 170 -3.33 7.04 -5.38
N GLN A 171 -4.14 7.76 -6.16
CA GLN A 171 -4.79 7.25 -7.38
C GLN A 171 -3.82 6.51 -8.35
N PRO A 172 -2.59 7.00 -8.64
CA PRO A 172 -1.62 6.25 -9.46
C PRO A 172 -1.26 4.87 -8.88
N MET A 173 -1.26 4.73 -7.54
CA MET A 173 -0.94 3.47 -6.88
C MET A 173 -2.14 2.50 -6.88
N LEU A 174 -3.38 3.01 -6.90
CA LEU A 174 -4.57 2.18 -7.12
C LEU A 174 -4.56 1.54 -8.52
N GLU A 175 -4.18 2.34 -9.54
CA GLU A 175 -4.00 1.89 -10.92
C GLU A 175 -2.88 0.84 -11.03
N LEU A 176 -1.74 1.09 -10.41
CA LEU A 176 -0.61 0.15 -10.35
C LEU A 176 -1.01 -1.19 -9.70
N LEU A 177 -1.74 -1.15 -8.59
CA LEU A 177 -2.26 -2.35 -7.93
C LEU A 177 -3.24 -3.13 -8.82
N ALA A 178 -4.11 -2.43 -9.55
CA ALA A 178 -5.02 -3.05 -10.52
C ALA A 178 -4.27 -3.67 -11.71
N TYR A 179 -3.31 -2.95 -12.31
CA TYR A 179 -2.50 -3.41 -13.43
C TYR A 179 -1.67 -4.65 -13.08
N LEU A 180 -1.04 -4.67 -11.89
CA LEU A 180 -0.31 -5.83 -11.40
C LEU A 180 -1.22 -7.05 -11.22
N ARG A 181 -2.41 -6.90 -10.59
CA ARG A 181 -3.37 -8.00 -10.44
C ARG A 181 -3.91 -8.50 -11.79
N ALA A 182 -4.20 -7.60 -12.74
CA ALA A 182 -4.59 -7.97 -14.10
C ALA A 182 -3.50 -8.82 -14.81
N ASN A 183 -2.23 -8.53 -14.51
CA ASN A 183 -1.07 -9.30 -14.97
C ASN A 183 -0.74 -10.52 -14.08
N GLY A 184 -1.67 -10.93 -13.20
CA GLY A 184 -1.56 -12.15 -12.40
C GLY A 184 -0.53 -12.06 -11.26
N PHE A 185 -0.20 -10.86 -10.78
CA PHE A 185 0.52 -10.68 -9.52
C PHE A 185 -0.41 -10.82 -8.31
N LYS A 186 0.17 -11.21 -7.18
CA LYS A 186 -0.42 -11.05 -5.84
C LYS A 186 0.18 -9.81 -5.20
N THR A 187 -0.67 -8.90 -4.74
CA THR A 187 -0.29 -7.59 -4.20
C THR A 187 -0.45 -7.58 -2.69
N TYR A 188 0.66 -7.61 -1.96
CA TYR A 188 0.69 -7.64 -0.50
C TYR A 188 1.03 -6.27 0.10
N ILE A 189 0.48 -5.98 1.28
CA ILE A 189 0.95 -4.89 2.16
C ILE A 189 1.94 -5.47 3.17
N THR A 190 2.98 -4.70 3.49
CA THR A 190 4.07 -4.98 4.43
C THR A 190 4.48 -3.66 5.09
N SER A 191 3.92 -3.37 6.25
CA SER A 191 3.91 -2.02 6.83
C SER A 191 4.21 -2.00 8.32
N GLY A 192 4.94 -0.97 8.76
CA GLY A 192 5.17 -0.72 10.19
C GLY A 192 3.87 -0.51 10.99
N GLY A 193 2.78 -0.12 10.32
CA GLY A 193 1.44 -0.01 10.89
C GLY A 193 0.84 -1.35 11.36
N GLY A 194 -0.21 -1.26 12.18
CA GLY A 194 -0.90 -2.41 12.76
C GLY A 194 -1.64 -3.23 11.72
N ILE A 195 -1.29 -4.51 11.60
CA ILE A 195 -1.90 -5.46 10.64
C ILE A 195 -3.43 -5.49 10.74
N GLU A 196 -3.95 -5.49 11.97
CA GLU A 196 -5.38 -5.49 12.28
C GLU A 196 -6.04 -4.10 12.13
N PHE A 197 -5.27 -3.01 12.05
CA PHE A 197 -5.79 -1.66 11.76
C PHE A 197 -5.99 -1.47 10.25
N MET A 198 -5.19 -2.15 9.42
CA MET A 198 -5.30 -2.11 7.95
C MET A 198 -6.38 -3.07 7.42
N ARG A 199 -6.38 -4.33 7.87
CA ARG A 199 -7.32 -5.39 7.44
C ARG A 199 -8.81 -5.02 7.35
N PRO A 200 -9.40 -4.17 8.23
CA PRO A 200 -10.83 -3.83 8.18
C PRO A 200 -11.27 -3.03 6.94
N TRP A 201 -10.35 -2.49 6.14
CA TRP A 201 -10.68 -1.59 5.03
C TRP A 201 -9.82 -1.74 3.76
N THR A 202 -8.60 -2.28 3.82
CA THR A 202 -7.69 -2.37 2.65
C THR A 202 -8.28 -3.12 1.46
N GLU A 203 -9.14 -4.11 1.69
CA GLU A 203 -9.77 -4.86 0.60
C GLU A 203 -10.70 -3.97 -0.23
N LYS A 204 -11.52 -3.16 0.44
CA LYS A 204 -12.46 -2.24 -0.20
C LYS A 204 -11.76 -1.08 -0.94
N VAL A 205 -10.62 -0.63 -0.42
CA VAL A 205 -9.94 0.59 -0.91
C VAL A 205 -8.83 0.27 -1.92
N TYR A 206 -8.05 -0.79 -1.69
CA TYR A 206 -6.90 -1.16 -2.51
C TYR A 206 -7.11 -2.43 -3.34
N GLY A 207 -8.14 -3.23 -3.07
CA GLY A 207 -8.28 -4.59 -3.59
C GLY A 207 -7.28 -5.59 -2.98
N ILE A 208 -6.81 -5.33 -1.75
CA ILE A 208 -5.86 -6.18 -1.02
C ILE A 208 -6.59 -6.85 0.16
N PRO A 209 -6.94 -8.15 0.06
CA PRO A 209 -7.72 -8.86 1.06
C PRO A 209 -6.91 -9.17 2.33
N PRO A 210 -7.57 -9.49 3.46
CA PRO A 210 -6.92 -9.53 4.78
C PRO A 210 -5.72 -10.47 4.91
N GLU A 211 -5.70 -11.59 4.18
CA GLU A 211 -4.58 -12.55 4.17
C GLU A 211 -3.38 -12.09 3.33
N GLN A 212 -3.54 -11.01 2.56
CA GLN A 212 -2.47 -10.32 1.83
C GLN A 212 -1.99 -9.04 2.55
N VAL A 213 -2.52 -8.76 3.74
CA VAL A 213 -2.02 -7.71 4.65
C VAL A 213 -1.06 -8.30 5.68
N ILE A 214 0.17 -7.81 5.67
CA ILE A 214 1.22 -8.05 6.67
C ILE A 214 1.52 -6.70 7.35
N GLY A 215 1.83 -6.75 8.64
CA GLY A 215 2.18 -5.57 9.42
C GLY A 215 2.50 -5.90 10.88
N SER A 216 2.76 -4.87 11.67
CA SER A 216 3.02 -5.01 13.11
C SER A 216 1.82 -5.63 13.84
N SER A 217 2.09 -6.49 14.81
CA SER A 217 1.08 -7.30 15.50
C SER A 217 1.32 -7.41 17.00
N ILE A 218 0.23 -7.48 17.77
CA ILE A 218 0.20 -7.94 19.15
C ILE A 218 -0.22 -9.42 19.18
N LYS A 219 0.03 -10.12 20.29
CA LYS A 219 -0.38 -11.53 20.42
C LYS A 219 -1.90 -11.63 20.55
N THR A 220 -2.47 -12.69 19.99
CA THR A 220 -3.87 -13.07 20.18
C THR A 220 -3.98 -14.37 20.95
N LYS A 221 -5.00 -14.49 21.83
CA LYS A 221 -5.30 -15.71 22.58
C LYS A 221 -6.69 -16.23 22.23
N PHE A 222 -6.80 -17.53 21.99
CA PHE A 222 -8.09 -18.22 21.88
C PHE A 222 -8.76 -18.33 23.26
N GLU A 223 -10.01 -17.89 23.36
CA GLU A 223 -10.85 -18.00 24.57
C GLU A 223 -12.29 -18.38 24.19
N LEU A 224 -13.04 -18.89 25.18
CA LEU A 224 -14.49 -19.01 25.10
C LEU A 224 -15.12 -17.91 25.96
N ARG A 225 -15.79 -16.93 25.34
CA ARG A 225 -16.62 -15.93 26.03
C ARG A 225 -18.08 -16.35 25.88
N ASP A 226 -18.75 -16.67 27.00
CA ASP A 226 -20.14 -17.16 27.03
C ASP A 226 -20.41 -18.33 26.06
N GLY A 227 -19.44 -19.25 25.95
CA GLY A 227 -19.48 -20.40 25.04
C GLY A 227 -19.09 -20.10 23.59
N THR A 228 -18.93 -18.83 23.22
CA THR A 228 -18.52 -18.40 21.87
C THR A 228 -16.99 -18.39 21.74
N PRO A 229 -16.40 -19.05 20.73
CA PRO A 229 -14.95 -18.97 20.46
C PRO A 229 -14.56 -17.61 19.90
N VAL A 230 -13.55 -16.99 20.51
CA VAL A 230 -13.03 -15.66 20.13
C VAL A 230 -11.50 -15.62 20.18
N LEU A 231 -10.91 -14.66 19.46
CA LEU A 231 -9.48 -14.30 19.62
C LEU A 231 -9.38 -12.95 20.34
N VAL A 232 -8.69 -12.92 21.48
CA VAL A 232 -8.51 -11.72 22.31
C VAL A 232 -7.16 -11.06 22.03
N ARG A 233 -7.15 -9.75 21.69
CA ARG A 233 -5.96 -8.90 21.52
C ARG A 233 -5.26 -8.73 22.88
N LEU A 234 -4.06 -9.30 23.06
CA LEU A 234 -3.28 -9.22 24.31
C LEU A 234 -2.40 -7.96 24.36
N PRO A 235 -2.08 -7.42 25.56
CA PRO A 235 -1.14 -6.31 25.73
C PRO A 235 0.32 -6.76 25.63
N GLU A 236 0.68 -7.51 24.59
CA GLU A 236 2.04 -8.01 24.34
C GLU A 236 2.36 -7.95 22.84
N LEU A 237 3.51 -7.37 22.47
CA LEU A 237 3.99 -7.33 21.09
C LEU A 237 4.28 -8.75 20.58
N ASN A 238 3.80 -9.06 19.37
CA ASN A 238 4.09 -10.30 18.66
C ASN A 238 5.16 -10.08 17.58
N PHE A 239 5.01 -9.04 16.75
CA PHE A 239 5.97 -8.69 15.69
C PHE A 239 5.94 -7.19 15.35
N LEU A 240 7.07 -6.65 14.90
CA LEU A 240 7.23 -5.27 14.42
C LEU A 240 7.70 -5.29 12.95
N ASP A 241 6.85 -4.88 12.03
CA ASP A 241 7.07 -5.00 10.58
C ASP A 241 7.75 -3.75 9.96
N ASP A 242 8.87 -3.34 10.55
CA ASP A 242 9.65 -2.16 10.16
C ASP A 242 11.13 -2.54 9.89
N LYS A 243 11.75 -1.90 8.89
CA LYS A 243 13.17 -2.09 8.52
C LYS A 243 13.50 -3.55 8.24
N ALA A 244 14.41 -4.14 9.02
CA ALA A 244 14.78 -5.54 8.93
C ALA A 244 13.65 -6.51 9.31
N GLY A 245 12.57 -6.04 9.95
CA GLY A 245 11.34 -6.79 10.18
C GLY A 245 10.66 -7.20 8.87
N LYS A 246 10.55 -6.29 7.90
CA LYS A 246 9.84 -6.52 6.62
C LYS A 246 10.27 -7.77 5.86
N PRO A 247 11.56 -8.00 5.53
CA PRO A 247 11.96 -9.24 4.85
C PRO A 247 11.76 -10.50 5.72
N VAL A 248 11.75 -10.39 7.04
CA VAL A 248 11.43 -11.51 7.94
C VAL A 248 9.93 -11.82 7.93
N ALA A 249 9.07 -10.80 7.99
CA ALA A 249 7.63 -10.97 7.93
C ALA A 249 7.18 -11.52 6.58
N ILE A 250 7.72 -11.01 5.48
CA ILE A 250 7.46 -11.56 4.13
C ILE A 250 7.85 -13.03 4.05
N ASN A 251 9.01 -13.41 4.60
CA ASN A 251 9.44 -14.80 4.65
C ASN A 251 8.49 -15.67 5.50
N GLN A 252 7.99 -15.17 6.63
CA GLN A 252 7.06 -15.88 7.51
C GLN A 252 5.65 -16.03 6.92
N HIS A 253 5.10 -14.97 6.30
CA HIS A 253 3.72 -14.92 5.83
C HIS A 253 3.53 -15.39 4.38
N ILE A 254 4.48 -15.11 3.47
CA ILE A 254 4.39 -15.48 2.05
C ILE A 254 5.22 -16.74 1.73
N GLY A 255 6.30 -17.00 2.49
CA GLY A 255 7.23 -18.10 2.21
C GLY A 255 7.99 -17.96 0.88
N ARG A 256 7.92 -16.79 0.25
CA ARG A 256 8.53 -16.48 -1.06
C ARG A 256 9.12 -15.08 -1.05
N ARG A 257 10.23 -14.90 -1.76
CA ARG A 257 10.81 -13.57 -2.00
C ARG A 257 10.03 -12.85 -3.10
N PRO A 258 9.68 -11.55 -2.94
CA PRO A 258 9.05 -10.77 -3.99
C PRO A 258 9.87 -10.67 -5.28
N ILE A 259 9.17 -10.36 -6.37
CA ILE A 259 9.80 -9.91 -7.62
C ILE A 259 9.72 -8.40 -7.82
N ALA A 260 8.78 -7.74 -7.14
CA ALA A 260 8.65 -6.28 -7.08
C ALA A 260 8.44 -5.81 -5.63
N ALA A 261 9.05 -4.67 -5.27
CA ALA A 261 8.85 -4.03 -3.97
C ALA A 261 8.71 -2.51 -4.12
N PHE A 262 7.78 -1.94 -3.36
CA PHE A 262 7.40 -0.54 -3.39
C PHE A 262 7.39 0.01 -1.96
N GLY A 263 7.96 1.20 -1.76
CA GLY A 263 8.04 1.87 -0.47
C GLY A 263 8.24 3.37 -0.64
N ASN A 264 8.48 4.09 0.44
CA ASN A 264 8.77 5.53 0.40
C ASN A 264 9.83 5.97 1.43
N SER A 265 10.35 5.06 2.27
CA SER A 265 11.18 5.42 3.43
C SER A 265 12.44 4.56 3.63
N ASP A 266 13.30 4.99 4.55
CA ASP A 266 14.38 4.18 5.12
C ASP A 266 13.86 2.97 5.92
N GLY A 267 12.55 2.91 6.22
CA GLY A 267 11.86 1.73 6.75
C GLY A 267 11.73 0.59 5.74
N ASP A 268 11.77 0.91 4.44
CA ASP A 268 11.62 -0.05 3.33
C ASP A 268 12.95 -0.59 2.81
N LEU A 269 14.07 0.00 3.23
CA LEU A 269 15.39 -0.24 2.64
C LEU A 269 15.77 -1.72 2.64
N GLN A 270 15.51 -2.46 3.72
CA GLN A 270 15.81 -3.90 3.78
C GLN A 270 14.82 -4.75 2.96
N MET A 271 13.57 -4.31 2.78
CA MET A 271 12.59 -4.97 1.91
C MET A 271 12.99 -4.88 0.43
N LEU A 272 13.36 -3.67 -0.04
CA LEU A 272 13.83 -3.48 -1.41
C LEU A 272 15.20 -4.14 -1.63
N GLN A 273 16.14 -4.03 -0.68
CA GLN A 273 17.43 -4.73 -0.76
C GLN A 273 17.27 -6.26 -0.87
N TRP A 274 16.41 -6.86 -0.07
CA TRP A 274 16.16 -8.30 -0.10
C TRP A 274 15.47 -8.72 -1.40
N THR A 275 14.49 -7.96 -1.86
CA THR A 275 13.80 -8.18 -3.16
C THR A 275 14.76 -8.10 -4.34
N ALA A 276 15.55 -7.03 -4.44
CA ALA A 276 16.55 -6.81 -5.48
C ALA A 276 17.66 -7.88 -5.51
N ALA A 277 17.96 -8.53 -4.38
CA ALA A 277 18.94 -9.61 -4.29
C ALA A 277 18.39 -11.00 -4.72
N GLY A 278 17.24 -11.06 -5.40
CA GLY A 278 16.66 -12.28 -5.97
C GLY A 278 17.26 -12.67 -7.34
N GLN A 279 17.02 -13.91 -7.78
CA GLN A 279 17.45 -14.39 -9.11
C GLN A 279 16.43 -14.02 -10.21
N GLY A 280 16.91 -13.58 -11.37
CA GLY A 280 16.09 -13.08 -12.48
C GLY A 280 15.77 -11.58 -12.34
N LEU A 281 14.92 -11.05 -13.22
CA LEU A 281 14.57 -9.62 -13.21
C LEU A 281 13.85 -9.22 -11.90
N ARG A 282 14.14 -8.03 -11.38
CA ARG A 282 13.55 -7.49 -10.15
C ARG A 282 13.21 -6.02 -10.28
N PHE A 283 12.10 -5.62 -9.66
CA PHE A 283 11.66 -4.24 -9.60
C PHE A 283 11.73 -3.69 -8.17
N CYS A 284 12.18 -2.44 -8.05
CA CYS A 284 12.20 -1.69 -6.80
C CYS A 284 11.87 -0.24 -7.12
N LEU A 285 10.91 0.33 -6.40
CA LEU A 285 10.45 1.70 -6.57
C LEU A 285 10.31 2.39 -5.20
N TYR A 286 10.79 3.63 -5.13
CA TYR A 286 10.51 4.56 -4.05
C TYR A 286 9.54 5.64 -4.50
N VAL A 287 8.52 5.94 -3.70
CA VAL A 287 7.70 7.16 -3.86
C VAL A 287 8.46 8.31 -3.19
N HIS A 288 8.85 9.34 -3.94
CA HIS A 288 9.55 10.52 -3.40
C HIS A 288 8.62 11.73 -3.34
N HIS A 289 8.19 12.05 -2.12
CA HIS A 289 7.25 13.14 -1.84
C HIS A 289 7.92 14.50 -2.05
N THR A 290 7.59 15.11 -3.19
CA THR A 290 8.26 16.30 -3.74
C THR A 290 7.28 17.44 -4.05
N ASP A 291 5.99 17.26 -3.77
CA ASP A 291 4.90 18.13 -4.24
C ASP A 291 4.15 18.80 -3.07
N ALA A 292 4.66 19.95 -2.64
CA ALA A 292 4.08 20.72 -1.55
C ALA A 292 2.75 21.43 -1.91
N GLU A 293 2.31 21.41 -3.16
CA GLU A 293 1.06 22.04 -3.62
C GLU A 293 -0.11 21.06 -3.57
N ARG A 294 0.10 19.82 -4.00
CA ARG A 294 -0.93 18.76 -4.08
C ARG A 294 -0.90 17.79 -2.90
N GLU A 295 0.25 17.64 -2.23
CA GLU A 295 0.48 16.73 -1.12
C GLU A 295 1.36 17.44 -0.07
N TRP A 296 2.56 16.92 0.17
CA TRP A 296 3.65 17.51 0.94
C TRP A 296 4.98 17.25 0.18
N ALA A 297 6.04 17.97 0.56
CA ALA A 297 7.39 17.72 0.08
C ALA A 297 8.31 17.41 1.27
N TYR A 298 8.84 16.18 1.34
CA TYR A 298 9.61 15.70 2.49
C TYR A 298 10.47 14.46 2.15
N ASP A 299 11.69 14.42 2.69
CA ASP A 299 12.60 13.28 2.55
C ASP A 299 13.54 13.11 3.77
N ARG A 300 14.80 13.58 3.71
CA ARG A 300 15.88 13.30 4.66
C ARG A 300 15.67 13.93 6.03
N ASN A 301 15.00 15.08 6.04
CA ASN A 301 14.78 15.88 7.24
C ASN A 301 13.47 15.58 7.96
N SER A 302 12.60 14.73 7.41
CA SER A 302 11.26 14.44 7.98
C SER A 302 11.30 13.40 9.09
N ASP A 303 10.63 13.61 10.23
CA ASP A 303 10.53 12.58 11.28
C ASP A 303 9.48 11.50 10.99
N ILE A 304 8.59 11.76 10.02
CA ILE A 304 7.60 10.86 9.44
C ILE A 304 8.05 10.48 8.02
N GLY A 305 8.03 9.21 7.65
CA GLY A 305 8.38 8.80 6.28
C GLY A 305 9.81 9.09 5.82
N LYS A 306 10.78 9.23 6.74
CA LYS A 306 12.17 9.66 6.42
C LYS A 306 12.76 8.84 5.25
N LEU A 307 13.16 9.53 4.18
CA LEU A 307 13.81 8.94 3.02
C LEU A 307 15.21 9.54 2.84
N ASP A 308 16.25 8.78 3.15
CA ASP A 308 17.64 9.24 3.16
C ASP A 308 18.55 8.18 2.50
N LYS A 309 18.80 7.08 3.20
CA LYS A 309 19.62 5.96 2.71
C LYS A 309 18.86 5.13 1.68
N GLY A 310 17.53 5.15 1.70
CA GLY A 310 16.68 4.63 0.64
C GLY A 310 16.98 5.29 -0.70
N LEU A 311 16.97 6.63 -0.73
CA LEU A 311 17.22 7.43 -1.94
C LEU A 311 18.66 7.27 -2.46
N ASP A 312 19.66 7.29 -1.57
CA ASP A 312 21.06 7.06 -1.95
C ASP A 312 21.30 5.64 -2.49
N GLN A 313 20.66 4.63 -1.91
CA GLN A 313 20.67 3.28 -2.44
C GLN A 313 19.95 3.19 -3.79
N ALA A 314 18.83 3.89 -3.96
CA ALA A 314 18.06 3.89 -5.21
C ALA A 314 18.89 4.42 -6.38
N HIS A 315 19.48 5.60 -6.23
CA HIS A 315 20.42 6.18 -7.20
C HIS A 315 21.61 5.26 -7.47
N LYS A 316 22.19 4.64 -6.42
CA LYS A 316 23.33 3.70 -6.55
C LYS A 316 22.98 2.37 -7.23
N ARG A 317 21.71 1.99 -7.28
CA ARG A 317 21.23 0.70 -7.81
C ARG A 317 20.40 0.80 -9.08
N GLY A 318 20.03 2.01 -9.52
CA GLY A 318 19.09 2.20 -10.62
C GLY A 318 17.68 1.72 -10.26
N TRP A 319 17.27 1.86 -8.99
CA TRP A 319 15.87 1.66 -8.61
C TRP A 319 15.03 2.85 -9.11
N THR A 320 13.74 2.61 -9.33
CA THR A 320 12.83 3.67 -9.78
C THR A 320 12.53 4.64 -8.64
N VAL A 321 12.40 5.92 -8.98
CA VAL A 321 11.93 7.04 -8.16
C VAL A 321 10.99 7.87 -9.04
#